data_AF-A0A950KRV0-F1
#
_entry.id   AF-A0A950KRV0-F1
#
_cell.length_a   1.000
_cell.length_b   1.000
_cell.length_c   1.000
_cell.angle_alpha   90.00
_cell.angle_beta   90.00
_cell.angle_gamma   90.00
#
_symmetry.space_group_name_H-M   'P 1'
#
loop_
_entity.id
_entity.type
_entity.pdbx_description
1 polymer ?
#
loop_
_entity_poly.entity_id
_entity_poly.type
_entity_poly.pdbx_seq_one_letter_code
_entity_poly.pdbx_strand_id
1 'polypeptide(L)'
;MTSLNVSLPKVLKDYVEGQVSEGGFSTPSEYVRALIREDQKRQAQEKLETMLAEGLKSGELIEAAPSYWATKRRALAVGQRKKRAG
;
A
#
# COMPACT_ATOMS: atom_id res chain seq x y z
N MET A 1 8.27 15.36 -15.89
CA MET A 1 6.90 14.94 -15.57
C MET A 1 6.31 14.28 -16.80
N THR A 2 5.50 13.24 -16.62
CA THR A 2 4.74 12.59 -17.69
C THR A 2 3.31 13.11 -17.65
N SER A 3 2.70 13.37 -18.79
CA SER A 3 1.30 13.81 -18.88
C SER A 3 0.35 12.62 -18.97
N LEU A 4 -0.82 12.77 -18.37
CA LEU A 4 -1.95 11.86 -18.49
C LEU A 4 -3.13 12.67 -19.04
N ASN A 5 -3.71 12.24 -20.16
CA ASN A 5 -4.90 12.85 -20.73
C ASN A 5 -6.10 11.95 -20.45
N VAL A 6 -7.16 12.51 -19.86
CA VAL A 6 -8.39 11.79 -19.52
C VAL A 6 -9.58 12.57 -20.05
N SER A 7 -10.45 11.90 -20.81
CA SER A 7 -11.73 12.48 -21.23
C SER A 7 -12.77 12.28 -20.14
N LEU A 8 -13.44 13.36 -19.75
CA LEU A 8 -14.46 13.36 -18.71
C LEU A 8 -15.78 13.90 -19.27
N PRO A 9 -16.93 13.29 -18.94
CA PRO A 9 -18.23 13.92 -19.14
C PRO A 9 -18.29 15.27 -18.42
N LYS A 10 -19.10 16.20 -18.96
CA LYS A 10 -19.22 17.57 -18.43
C LYS A 10 -19.46 17.60 -16.90
N VAL A 11 -20.34 16.74 -16.41
CA VAL A 11 -20.67 16.64 -14.97
C VAL A 11 -19.44 16.34 -14.11
N LEU A 12 -18.56 15.45 -14.55
CA LEU A 12 -17.34 15.12 -13.79
C LEU A 12 -16.29 16.23 -13.90
N LYS A 13 -16.22 16.92 -15.04
CA LYS A 13 -15.34 18.10 -15.19
C LYS A 13 -15.77 19.21 -14.24
N ASP A 14 -17.06 19.56 -14.23
CA ASP A 14 -17.62 20.59 -13.35
C ASP A 14 -17.36 20.25 -11.86
N TYR A 15 -17.51 18.98 -11.48
CA TYR A 15 -17.19 18.51 -10.13
C TYR A 15 -15.71 18.72 -9.77
N VAL A 16 -14.78 18.32 -10.65
CA VAL A 16 -13.33 18.51 -10.42
C VAL A 16 -12.98 20.00 -10.33
N GLU A 17 -13.59 20.84 -11.16
CA GLU A 17 -13.41 22.29 -11.10
C GLU A 17 -13.91 22.86 -9.77
N GLY A 18 -15.04 22.38 -9.24
CA GLY A 18 -15.53 22.72 -7.90
C GLY A 18 -14.56 22.35 -6.78
N GLN A 19 -13.93 21.17 -6.86
CA GLN A 19 -12.91 20.75 -5.89
C GLN A 19 -11.66 21.65 -5.91
N VAL A 20 -11.33 22.22 -7.07
CA VAL A 20 -10.23 23.19 -7.19
C VAL A 20 -10.62 24.55 -6.62
N SER A 21 -11.84 25.03 -6.88
CA SER A 21 -12.28 26.34 -6.37
C SER A 21 -12.52 26.36 -4.86
N GLU A 22 -13.00 25.26 -4.29
CA GLU A 22 -13.46 25.21 -2.89
C GLU A 22 -12.58 24.33 -1.99
N GLY A 23 -11.98 23.28 -2.56
CA GLY A 23 -11.33 22.20 -1.82
C GLY A 23 -9.83 22.40 -1.53
N GLY A 24 -9.27 23.58 -1.81
CA GLY A 24 -7.87 23.90 -1.52
C GLY A 24 -6.85 23.33 -2.50
N PHE A 25 -7.30 22.76 -3.64
CA PHE A 25 -6.41 22.34 -4.72
C PHE A 25 -6.20 23.48 -5.71
N SER A 26 -4.99 23.63 -6.24
CA SER A 26 -4.68 24.72 -7.18
C SER A 26 -4.94 24.34 -8.65
N THR A 27 -5.01 23.03 -8.95
CA THR A 27 -5.26 22.53 -10.32
C THR A 27 -6.01 21.19 -10.33
N PRO A 28 -6.72 20.85 -11.42
CA PRO A 28 -7.32 19.52 -11.59
C PRO A 28 -6.31 18.38 -11.46
N SER A 29 -5.10 18.56 -12.01
CA SER A 29 -4.01 17.59 -11.91
C SER A 29 -3.51 17.38 -10.48
N GLU A 30 -3.66 18.36 -9.60
CA GLU A 30 -3.36 18.21 -8.17
C GLU A 30 -4.44 17.39 -7.47
N TYR A 31 -5.71 17.70 -7.71
CA TYR A 31 -6.83 16.93 -7.19
C TYR A 31 -6.74 15.45 -7.60
N VAL A 32 -6.49 15.17 -8.88
CA VAL A 32 -6.34 13.79 -9.38
C VAL A 32 -5.14 13.08 -8.72
N ARG A 33 -4.02 13.78 -8.50
CA ARG A 33 -2.87 13.19 -7.78
C ARG A 33 -3.21 12.88 -6.32
N ALA A 34 -4.01 13.72 -5.67
CA ALA A 34 -4.48 13.46 -4.31
C ALA A 34 -5.35 12.20 -4.26
N LEU A 35 -6.31 12.07 -5.19
CA LEU A 35 -7.16 10.88 -5.32
C LEU A 35 -6.35 9.60 -5.54
N ILE A 36 -5.32 9.65 -6.40
CA ILE A 36 -4.44 8.49 -6.64
C ILE A 36 -3.72 8.08 -5.34
N ARG A 37 -3.23 9.04 -4.55
CA ARG A 37 -2.55 8.74 -3.28
C ARG A 37 -3.52 8.14 -2.26
N GLU A 38 -4.74 8.64 -2.20
CA GLU A 38 -5.78 8.09 -1.32
C GLU A 38 -6.16 6.66 -1.72
N ASP A 39 -6.33 6.41 -3.03
CA ASP A 39 -6.58 5.07 -3.56
C ASP A 39 -5.44 4.10 -3.22
N GLN A 40 -4.19 4.51 -3.41
CA GLN A 40 -3.02 3.72 -3.00
C GLN A 40 -3.02 3.40 -1.51
N LYS A 41 -3.38 4.37 -0.65
CA LYS A 41 -3.48 4.17 0.79
C LYS A 41 -4.56 3.16 1.14
N ARG A 42 -5.74 3.25 0.50
CA ARG A 42 -6.84 2.29 0.69
C ARG A 42 -6.42 0.88 0.27
N GLN A 43 -5.82 0.72 -0.90
CA GLN A 43 -5.34 -0.59 -1.35
C GLN A 43 -4.27 -1.17 -0.41
N ALA A 44 -3.37 -0.33 0.10
CA ALA A 44 -2.36 -0.77 1.08
C ALA A 44 -2.99 -1.23 2.40
N GLN A 45 -4.04 -0.54 2.85
CA GLN A 45 -4.81 -0.92 4.04
C GLN A 45 -5.53 -2.25 3.84
N GLU A 46 -6.25 -2.43 2.73
CA GLU A 46 -6.95 -3.67 2.40
C GLU A 46 -5.99 -4.87 2.33
N LYS A 47 -4.80 -4.65 1.76
CA LYS A 47 -3.74 -5.67 1.73
C LYS A 47 -3.24 -6.02 3.13
N LEU A 48 -3.04 -5.03 3.99
CA LEU A 48 -2.63 -5.26 5.37
C LEU A 48 -3.68 -6.06 6.14
N GLU A 49 -4.96 -5.70 6.01
CA GLU A 49 -6.07 -6.40 6.65
C GLU A 49 -6.17 -7.85 6.18
N THR A 50 -5.98 -8.09 4.88
CA THR A 50 -5.92 -9.45 4.33
C THR A 50 -4.79 -10.26 4.97
N MET A 51 -3.58 -9.70 5.05
CA MET A 51 -2.43 -10.38 5.67
C MET A 51 -2.63 -10.64 7.16
N LEU A 52 -3.28 -9.72 7.88
CA LEU A 52 -3.62 -9.92 9.29
C LEU A 52 -4.65 -11.04 9.44
N ALA A 53 -5.69 -11.06 8.61
CA ALA A 53 -6.69 -12.13 8.62
C ALA A 53 -6.09 -13.50 8.30
N GLU A 54 -5.16 -13.58 7.35
CA GLU A 54 -4.38 -14.79 7.06
C GLU A 54 -3.52 -15.20 8.27
N GLY A 55 -2.84 -14.26 8.90
CA GLY A 55 -2.03 -14.49 10.10
C GLY A 55 -2.87 -15.03 11.27
N LEU A 56 -4.06 -14.49 11.49
CA LEU A 56 -5.00 -14.96 12.51
C LEU A 56 -5.51 -16.39 12.23
N LYS A 57 -5.59 -16.79 10.96
CA LYS A 57 -5.98 -18.14 10.53
C LYS A 57 -4.79 -19.09 10.37
N SER A 58 -3.55 -18.63 10.61
CA SER A 58 -2.33 -19.38 10.27
C SER A 58 -1.99 -20.54 11.21
N GLY A 59 -2.77 -20.75 12.26
CA GLY A 59 -2.64 -21.90 13.16
C GLY A 59 -2.72 -21.50 14.62
N GLU A 60 -2.20 -22.36 15.50
CA GLU A 60 -2.20 -22.12 16.94
C GLU A 60 -1.28 -20.97 17.33
N LEU A 61 -1.74 -20.20 18.31
CA LEU A 61 -0.95 -19.16 18.95
C LEU A 61 0.25 -19.81 19.65
N ILE A 62 1.46 -19.42 19.24
CA ILE A 62 2.70 -19.82 19.89
C ILE A 62 3.29 -18.65 20.67
N GLU A 63 3.91 -18.95 21.81
CA GLU A 63 4.68 -17.95 22.54
C GLU A 63 5.94 -17.59 21.75
N ALA A 64 6.16 -16.30 21.52
CA ALA A 64 7.35 -15.77 20.84
C ALA A 64 8.57 -15.72 21.78
N ALA A 65 8.88 -16.84 22.44
CA ALA A 65 9.97 -16.97 23.39
C ALA A 65 11.35 -16.72 22.74
N PRO A 66 12.41 -16.39 23.52
CA PRO A 66 13.74 -16.13 22.97
C PRO A 66 14.30 -17.25 22.06
N SER A 67 13.98 -18.51 22.36
CA SER A 67 14.38 -19.69 21.57
C SER A 67 13.74 -19.70 20.18
N TYR A 68 12.48 -19.30 20.06
CA TYR A 68 11.78 -19.14 18.78
C TYR A 68 12.52 -18.17 17.87
N TRP A 69 12.89 -16.99 18.38
CA TRP A 69 13.64 -15.98 17.64
C TRP A 69 15.06 -16.43 17.29
N ALA A 70 15.75 -17.12 18.22
CA ALA A 70 17.08 -17.68 17.96
C ALA A 70 17.06 -18.69 16.80
N THR A 71 16.01 -19.52 16.71
CA THR A 71 15.81 -20.46 15.60
C THR A 71 15.53 -19.74 14.28
N LYS A 72 14.63 -18.74 14.26
CA LYS A 72 14.36 -17.95 13.04
C LYS A 72 15.61 -17.24 12.51
N ARG A 73 16.42 -16.62 13.39
CA ARG A 73 17.68 -15.96 12.98
C ARG A 73 18.70 -16.94 12.40
N ARG A 74 18.84 -18.13 13.00
CA ARG A 74 19.73 -19.18 12.46
C ARG A 74 19.30 -19.61 11.06
N ALA A 75 17.99 -19.81 10.83
CA ALA A 75 17.46 -20.18 9.52
C ALA A 75 17.75 -19.11 8.44
N LEU A 76 17.59 -17.83 8.77
CA LEU A 76 17.91 -16.72 7.85
C LEU A 76 19.40 -16.68 7.48
N ALA A 77 20.30 -16.88 8.45
CA ALA A 77 21.74 -16.90 8.20
C ALA A 77 22.16 -18.03 7.25
N VAL A 78 21.53 -19.21 7.35
CA VAL A 78 21.77 -20.34 6.44
C VAL A 78 21.26 -20.03 5.03
N GLY A 79 20.06 -19.46 4.89
CA GLY A 79 19.49 -19.08 3.60
C GLY A 79 20.32 -18.01 2.86
N GLN A 80 20.86 -17.03 3.58
CA GLN A 80 21.72 -15.99 3.00
C GLN A 80 23.08 -16.52 2.52
N ARG A 81 23.66 -17.49 3.23
CA ARG A 81 24.90 -18.16 2.79
C ARG A 81 24.68 -18.94 1.49
N LYS A 82 23.54 -19.62 1.36
CA LYS A 82 23.20 -20.40 0.16
C LYS A 82 22.95 -19.53 -1.08
N LYS A 83 22.36 -18.33 -0.91
CA LYS A 83 22.17 -17.33 -1.98
C LYS A 83 23.46 -16.63 -2.46
N ARG A 84 24.54 -16.65 -1.66
CA ARG A 84 25.82 -16.02 -2.01
C ARG A 84 26.82 -16.98 -2.65
N ALA A 85 26.55 -18.28 -2.58
CA ALA A 85 27.42 -19.35 -3.08
C ALA A 85 26.98 -19.92 -4.44
N GLY A 86 25.88 -19.40 -5.02
CA GLY A 86 25.42 -19.69 -6.38
C GLY A 86 25.15 -18.39 -7.12
#